data_AF-A0A2V9AEI9-F1
#
_entry.id   AF-A0A2V9AEI9-F1
#
_cell.length_a   1.000
_cell.length_b   1.000
_cell.length_c   1.000
_cell.angle_alpha   90.00
_cell.angle_beta   90.00
_cell.angle_gamma   90.00
#
_symmetry.space_group_name_H-M   'P 1'
#
loop_
_entity.id
_entity.type
_entity.pdbx_description
1 polymer ?
#
loop_
_entity_poly.entity_id
_entity_poly.type
_entity_poly.pdbx_seq_one_letter_code
_entity_poly.pdbx_strand_id
1 'polypeptide(L)'
;MPNLYFCQPHAKNQGMLRAVLSVNECEAVIKQHLATYVGEDFPRLDKDPATAADFAVICFHPEEKTAAWRPGYYRLDSDLNKLNESLLALSR
;
A
#
# COMPACT_ATOMS: atom_id res chain seq x y z
N MET A 1 -2.58 12.98 2.88
CA MET A 1 -2.45 12.32 1.59
C MET A 1 -1.78 10.98 1.80
N PRO A 2 -2.51 9.85 1.65
CA PRO A 2 -1.98 8.53 1.97
C PRO A 2 -0.69 8.19 1.24
N ASN A 3 0.22 7.54 1.96
CA ASN A 3 1.52 7.14 1.42
C ASN A 3 1.48 5.69 0.96
N LEU A 4 1.93 5.41 -0.26
CA LEU A 4 2.05 4.06 -0.79
C LEU A 4 3.51 3.62 -0.82
N TYR A 5 3.80 2.49 -0.17
CA TYR A 5 5.12 1.88 -0.09
C TYR A 5 5.16 0.56 -0.85
N PHE A 6 6.28 0.27 -1.50
CA PHE A 6 6.59 -1.08 -1.99
C PHE A 6 7.52 -1.77 -1.00
N CYS A 7 7.15 -3.00 -0.65
CA CYS A 7 7.89 -3.89 0.23
C CYS A 7 8.41 -5.05 -0.60
N GLN A 8 9.73 -5.21 -0.63
CA GLN A 8 10.41 -6.25 -1.42
C GLN A 8 11.33 -7.06 -0.51
N PRO A 9 10.79 -8.08 0.20
CA PRO A 9 11.56 -8.90 1.13
C PRO A 9 12.79 -9.56 0.50
N HIS A 10 12.72 -9.99 -0.75
CA HIS A 10 13.88 -10.57 -1.45
C HIS A 10 15.05 -9.58 -1.57
N ALA A 11 14.76 -8.28 -1.68
CA ALA A 11 15.74 -7.21 -1.79
C ALA A 11 16.07 -6.57 -0.43
N LYS A 12 15.55 -7.12 0.68
CA LYS A 12 15.63 -6.54 2.04
C LYS A 12 15.10 -5.09 2.12
N ASN A 13 14.16 -4.75 1.24
CA ASN A 13 13.54 -3.43 1.22
C ASN A 13 12.22 -3.47 2.00
N GLN A 14 12.24 -2.93 3.21
CA GLN A 14 11.09 -2.94 4.13
C GLN A 14 10.03 -1.90 3.82
N GLY A 15 10.25 -1.00 2.85
CA GLY A 15 9.24 -0.01 2.49
C GLY A 15 9.85 1.18 1.80
N MET A 16 9.83 1.17 0.47
CA MET A 16 10.21 2.33 -0.34
C MET A 16 8.94 3.11 -0.71
N LEU A 17 8.87 4.38 -0.31
CA LEU A 17 7.79 5.26 -0.73
C LEU A 17 7.77 5.34 -2.27
N ARG A 18 6.64 4.99 -2.87
CA ARG A 18 6.45 5.01 -4.33
C ARG A 18 5.55 6.15 -4.77
N ALA A 19 4.51 6.45 -4.00
CA ALA A 19 3.56 7.48 -4.35
C ALA A 19 2.95 8.09 -3.08
N VAL A 20 2.58 9.35 -3.20
CA VAL A 20 1.71 10.05 -2.25
C VAL A 20 0.40 10.27 -2.99
N LEU A 21 -0.65 9.61 -2.53
CA LEU A 21 -1.95 9.59 -3.20
C LEU A 21 -2.93 10.51 -2.48
N SER A 22 -3.91 11.01 -3.21
CA SER A 22 -5.16 11.48 -2.63
C SER A 22 -6.04 10.28 -2.23
N VAL A 23 -7.05 10.55 -1.42
CA VAL A 23 -8.03 9.52 -1.01
C VAL A 23 -8.77 8.94 -2.22
N ASN A 24 -9.13 9.78 -3.19
CA ASN A 24 -9.82 9.35 -4.41
C ASN A 24 -8.94 8.42 -5.27
N GLU A 25 -7.64 8.70 -5.34
CA GLU A 25 -6.68 7.83 -6.02
C GLU A 25 -6.53 6.49 -5.28
N CYS A 26 -6.53 6.49 -3.94
CA CYS A 26 -6.54 5.25 -3.16
C CYS A 26 -7.79 4.41 -3.47
N GLU A 27 -8.97 5.03 -3.54
CA GLU A 27 -10.21 4.34 -3.93
C GLU A 27 -10.15 3.76 -5.35
N ALA A 28 -9.46 4.42 -6.27
CA ALA A 28 -9.24 3.90 -7.62
C ALA A 28 -8.27 2.70 -7.62
N VAL A 29 -7.19 2.77 -6.84
CA VAL A 29 -6.22 1.68 -6.67
C VAL A 29 -6.90 0.44 -6.08
N ILE A 30 -7.69 0.60 -5.01
CA ILE A 30 -8.28 -0.53 -4.30
C ILE A 30 -9.47 -1.20 -5.02
N LYS A 31 -10.04 -0.53 -6.04
CA LYS A 31 -10.98 -1.17 -6.98
C LYS A 31 -10.30 -2.23 -7.86
N GLN A 32 -9.00 -2.09 -8.10
CA GLN A 32 -8.21 -2.99 -8.94
C GLN A 32 -7.40 -3.99 -8.11
N HIS A 33 -7.02 -3.60 -6.89
CA HIS A 33 -6.12 -4.34 -6.02
C HIS A 33 -6.75 -4.50 -4.63
N LEU A 34 -6.92 -5.73 -4.16
CA LEU A 34 -7.54 -5.96 -2.85
C LEU A 34 -6.68 -5.34 -1.74
N ALA A 35 -7.32 -4.50 -0.91
CA ALA A 35 -6.70 -3.88 0.25
C ALA A 35 -7.21 -4.52 1.55
N THR A 36 -6.29 -4.99 2.39
CA THR A 36 -6.59 -5.59 3.68
C THR A 36 -5.99 -4.72 4.78
N TYR A 37 -6.79 -4.31 5.77
CA TYR A 37 -6.28 -3.58 6.93
C TYR A 37 -5.39 -4.49 7.78
N VAL A 38 -4.16 -4.05 8.08
CA VAL A 38 -3.17 -4.85 8.82
C VAL A 38 -2.79 -4.26 10.18
N GLY A 39 -3.33 -3.09 10.54
CA GLY A 39 -3.14 -2.48 11.85
C GLY A 39 -2.50 -1.09 11.80
N GLU A 40 -2.03 -0.63 12.95
CA GLU A 40 -1.45 0.72 13.12
C GLU A 40 0.08 0.73 13.01
N ASP A 41 0.69 -0.45 12.94
CA ASP A 41 2.13 -0.63 12.79
C ASP A 41 2.49 -1.03 11.35
N PHE A 42 3.65 -0.57 10.88
CA PHE A 42 4.15 -0.96 9.56
C PHE A 42 4.39 -2.49 9.52
N PRO A 43 3.92 -3.21 8.48
CA PRO A 43 4.05 -4.67 8.43
C PRO A 43 5.52 -5.11 8.38
N ARG A 44 5.91 -6.01 9.29
CA ARG A 44 7.27 -6.56 9.36
C ARG A 44 7.43 -7.71 8.36
N LEU A 45 8.55 -7.74 7.65
CA LEU A 45 8.83 -8.75 6.60
C LEU A 45 9.21 -10.13 7.16
N ASP A 46 9.63 -10.16 8.41
CA ASP A 46 10.44 -11.24 8.99
C ASP A 46 9.62 -12.26 9.80
N LYS A 47 8.31 -12.06 9.94
CA LYS A 47 7.45 -12.94 10.74
C LYS A 47 6.68 -14.00 9.96
N ASP A 48 6.65 -13.95 8.63
CA ASP A 48 5.84 -14.87 7.85
C ASP A 48 6.61 -15.46 6.66
N PRO A 49 7.04 -16.74 6.71
CA PRO A 49 7.71 -17.39 5.58
C PRO A 49 6.84 -17.49 4.32
N ALA A 50 5.52 -17.23 4.40
CA ALA A 50 4.65 -17.06 3.24
C ALA A 50 4.76 -15.66 2.56
N THR A 51 5.48 -14.71 3.17
CA THR A 51 5.64 -13.33 2.67
C THR A 51 6.94 -13.07 1.91
N ALA A 52 7.54 -14.10 1.30
CA ALA A 52 8.65 -13.91 0.36
C ALA A 52 8.25 -13.13 -0.92
N ALA A 53 6.95 -12.94 -1.16
CA ALA A 53 6.42 -12.19 -2.29
C ALA A 53 6.47 -10.68 -2.04
N ASP A 54 6.72 -9.93 -3.11
CA ASP A 54 6.62 -8.48 -3.13
C ASP A 54 5.17 -8.04 -2.88
N PHE A 55 4.99 -6.99 -2.07
CA PHE A 55 3.67 -6.43 -1.77
C PHE A 55 3.74 -4.92 -1.59
N ALA A 56 2.59 -4.27 -1.57
CA ALA A 56 2.52 -2.84 -1.29
C ALA A 56 1.71 -2.54 -0.04
N VAL A 57 1.98 -1.39 0.55
CA VAL A 57 1.33 -0.92 1.77
C VAL A 57 0.87 0.51 1.57
N ILE A 58 -0.40 0.78 1.83
CA ILE A 58 -0.92 2.15 1.93
C ILE A 58 -1.00 2.53 3.41
N CYS A 59 -0.47 3.69 3.75
CA CYS A 59 -0.56 4.30 5.07
C CYS A 59 -1.54 5.46 5.04
N PHE A 60 -2.60 5.36 5.85
CA PHE A 60 -3.53 6.44 6.13
C PHE A 60 -3.19 7.08 7.47
N HIS A 61 -2.89 8.37 7.47
CA HIS A 61 -2.60 9.12 8.69
C HIS A 61 -3.88 9.56 9.40
N PRO A 62 -3.88 9.71 10.75
CA PRO A 62 -5.07 10.15 11.49
C PRO A 62 -5.64 11.51 11.06
N GLU A 63 -4.78 12.37 10.51
CA GLU A 63 -5.13 13.69 9.99
C GLU A 63 -5.93 13.61 8.68
N GLU A 64 -5.85 12.48 7.98
CA GLU A 64 -6.58 12.17 6.76
C GLU A 64 -7.97 11.66 7.14
N LYS A 65 -8.77 12.54 7.74
CA LYS A 65 -10.14 12.23 8.15
C LYS A 65 -10.98 11.91 6.92
N THR A 66 -11.24 10.62 6.70
CA THR A 66 -12.21 10.16 5.74
C THR A 66 -13.17 9.21 6.43
N ALA A 67 -14.46 9.24 6.08
CA ALA A 67 -15.44 8.34 6.68
C ALA A 67 -15.22 6.87 6.29
N ALA A 68 -14.47 6.61 5.22
CA ALA A 68 -14.28 5.30 4.63
C ALA A 68 -13.00 4.59 5.11
N TRP A 69 -11.95 5.33 5.48
CA TRP A 69 -10.64 4.77 5.80
C TRP A 69 -10.28 4.95 7.27
N ARG A 70 -10.06 3.84 7.96
CA ARG A 70 -9.45 3.83 9.29
C ARG A 70 -7.96 4.20 9.18
N PRO A 71 -7.43 5.07 10.05
CA PRO A 71 -5.99 5.32 10.13
C PRO A 71 -5.17 4.05 10.37
N GLY A 72 -3.99 3.98 9.77
CA GLY A 72 -3.08 2.85 9.83
C GLY A 72 -2.71 2.31 8.45
N TYR A 73 -2.29 1.05 8.41
CA TYR A 73 -1.71 0.40 7.26
C TYR A 73 -2.66 -0.59 6.61
N TYR A 74 -2.70 -0.56 5.28
CA TYR A 74 -3.43 -1.49 4.44
C TYR A 74 -2.45 -2.18 3.51
N ARG A 75 -2.45 -3.51 3.51
CA ARG A 75 -1.66 -4.31 2.58
C ARG A 75 -2.43 -4.51 1.28
N LEU A 76 -1.75 -4.29 0.18
CA LEU A 76 -2.21 -4.62 -1.17
C LEU A 76 -1.54 -5.91 -1.62
N ASP A 77 -2.33 -6.96 -1.76
CA ASP A 77 -1.87 -8.23 -2.32
C ASP A 77 -2.01 -8.18 -3.85
N SER A 78 -1.04 -7.53 -4.49
CA SER A 78 -0.97 -7.42 -5.94
C SER A 78 0.47 -7.41 -6.44
N ASP A 79 0.63 -7.76 -7.71
CA ASP A 79 1.90 -7.63 -8.43
C ASP A 79 2.32 -6.15 -8.49
N LEU A 80 3.54 -5.85 -8.04
CA LEU A 80 4.05 -4.48 -7.97
C LEU A 80 4.12 -3.80 -9.35
N ASN A 81 4.33 -4.53 -10.44
CA ASN A 81 4.33 -3.95 -11.78
C ASN A 81 2.93 -3.53 -12.18
N LYS A 82 1.91 -4.37 -11.93
CA LYS A 82 0.50 -4.01 -12.18
C LYS A 82 0.07 -2.82 -11.34
N LEU A 83 0.47 -2.78 -10.07
CA LEU A 83 0.20 -1.63 -9.21
C LEU A 83 0.89 -0.37 -9.75
N ASN A 84 2.13 -0.48 -10.23
CA ASN A 84 2.85 0.63 -10.83
C ASN A 84 2.18 1.14 -12.12
N GLU A 85 1.63 0.25 -12.95
CA GLU A 85 0.82 0.63 -14.11
C GLU A 85 -0.46 1.38 -13.71
N SER A 86 -1.18 0.90 -12.69
CA SER A 86 -2.35 1.60 -12.14
C SER A 86 -1.99 3.00 -11.64
N LEU A 87 -0.85 3.15 -10.95
CA LEU A 87 -0.37 4.45 -10.46
C LEU A 87 -0.02 5.40 -11.61
N LEU A 88 0.62 4.91 -12.67
CA LEU A 88 0.93 5.70 -13.87
C LEU A 88 -0.34 6.14 -14.60
N ALA A 89 -1.39 5.32 -14.61
CA ALA A 89 -2.67 5.66 -15.21
C ALA A 89 -3.42 6.77 -14.44
N LEU A 90 -3.19 6.90 -13.12
CA LEU A 90 -3.78 7.95 -12.29
C LEU A 90 -3.08 9.31 -12.46
N SER A 91 -1.82 9.30 -12.88
CA SER A 91 -1.02 10.51 -13.12
C SER A 91 -1.25 11.15 -14.51
N ARG A 92 -2.13 10.57 -15.34
CA ARG A 92 -2.49 11.06 -16.68
C ARG A 92 -3.88 11.69 -16.68
#